data_AF-A0AAW2Q2K2-F1
#
_entry.id   AF-A0AAW2Q2K2-F1
#
_cell.length_a   1.000
_cell.length_b   1.000
_cell.length_c   1.000
_cell.angle_alpha   90.00
_cell.angle_beta   90.00
_cell.angle_gamma   90.00
#
_symmetry.space_group_name_H-M   'P 1'
#
loop_
_entity.id
_entity.type
_entity.pdbx_description
1 polymer ?
#
loop_
_entity_poly.entity_id
_entity_poly.type
_entity_poly.pdbx_seq_one_letter_code
_entity_poly.pdbx_strand_id
1 'polypeptide(L)' 'MQFEKGCKRSEPSYLCIFRFDEIEEASGPIPGVVKKLLREFEDVMPDELPRKLPPKRQWINEIKLVPATKPRGD' A
#
# COMPACT_ATOMS: atom_id res chain seq x y z
N MET A 1 -3.84 -23.70 6.25
CA MET A 1 -4.54 -22.39 6.22
C MET A 1 -5.94 -22.53 6.84
N GLN A 2 -6.51 -21.44 7.38
CA GLN A 2 -7.85 -21.43 8.01
C GLN A 2 -8.97 -21.83 7.02
N PHE A 3 -8.89 -21.35 5.77
CA PHE A 3 -9.90 -21.61 4.73
C PHE A 3 -10.09 -23.10 4.42
N GLU A 4 -9.00 -23.85 4.24
CA GLU A 4 -9.04 -25.30 3.97
C GLU A 4 -9.69 -26.09 5.12
N LYS A 5 -9.48 -25.64 6.36
CA LYS A 5 -10.08 -26.26 7.55
C LYS A 5 -11.59 -25.99 7.61
N GLY A 6 -12.04 -24.80 7.23
CA GLY A 6 -13.47 -24.45 7.12
C GLY A 6 -14.18 -25.26 6.02
N CYS A 7 -13.56 -25.38 4.83
CA CYS A 7 -14.08 -26.19 3.73
C CYS A 7 -14.24 -27.68 4.12
N LYS A 8 -13.26 -28.25 4.81
CA LYS A 8 -13.31 -29.66 5.28
C LYS A 8 -14.40 -29.91 6.33
N ARG A 9 -14.84 -28.88 7.04
CA ARG A 9 -15.87 -28.96 8.09
C ARG A 9 -17.27 -28.55 7.60
N SER A 10 -17.43 -28.27 6.30
CA SER A 10 -18.67 -27.74 5.71
C SER A 10 -19.13 -26.43 6.37
N GLU A 11 -18.20 -25.69 6.96
CA GLU A 11 -18.46 -24.38 7.55
C GLU A 11 -18.40 -23.31 6.44
N PRO A 12 -19.32 -22.33 6.42
CA PRO A 12 -19.31 -21.28 5.41
C PRO A 12 -17.96 -20.54 5.44
N SER A 13 -17.28 -20.55 4.30
CA SER A 13 -15.93 -20.00 4.14
C SER A 13 -15.93 -18.99 3.00
N TYR A 14 -15.38 -17.80 3.24
CA TYR A 14 -15.38 -16.69 2.27
C TYR A 14 -13.95 -16.38 1.84
N LEU A 15 -13.73 -16.31 0.53
CA LEU A 15 -12.46 -15.90 -0.06
C LEU A 15 -12.57 -14.45 -0.52
N CYS A 16 -11.74 -13.57 0.05
CA CYS A 16 -11.64 -12.18 -0.39
C CYS A 16 -10.36 -12.03 -1.20
N ILE A 17 -10.50 -11.67 -2.48
CA ILE A 17 -9.38 -11.44 -3.39
C ILE A 17 -9.33 -9.95 -3.66
N PHE A 18 -8.16 -9.35 -3.56
CA PHE A 18 -7.95 -7.98 -4.02
C PHE A 18 -8.08 -7.97 -5.54
N ARG A 19 -9.11 -7.29 -6.06
CA ARG A 19 -9.05 -6.78 -7.42
C ARG A 19 -8.20 -5.52 -7.38
N PHE A 20 -7.02 -5.61 -7.98
CA PHE A 20 -6.43 -4.43 -8.57
C PHE A 20 -7.26 -4.18 -9.81
N ASP A 21 -8.21 -3.25 -9.71
CA ASP A 21 -8.58 -2.55 -10.93
C ASP A 21 -7.27 -1.90 -11.37
N GLU A 22 -6.80 -2.24 -12.58
CA GLU A 22 -5.75 -1.47 -13.21
C GLU A 22 -6.23 -0.04 -13.12
N ILE A 23 -5.59 0.76 -12.26
CA ILE A 23 -5.77 2.20 -12.31
C ILE A 23 -5.39 2.47 -13.75
N GLU A 24 -6.35 2.85 -14.59
CA GLU A 24 -6.02 3.41 -15.89
C GLU A 24 -5.04 4.53 -15.54
N GLU A 25 -3.74 4.28 -15.77
CA GLU A 25 -2.77 5.34 -15.76
C GLU A 25 -3.41 6.40 -16.64
N ALA A 26 -3.64 7.60 -16.09
CA ALA A 26 -4.28 8.66 -16.84
C ALA A 26 -3.45 8.87 -18.11
N SER A 27 -3.87 8.21 -19.19
CA SER A 27 -3.05 7.96 -20.37
C SER A 27 -3.24 9.15 -21.29
N GLY A 28 -2.75 10.27 -20.79
CA GLY A 28 -2.69 11.54 -21.49
C GLY A 28 -1.25 12.06 -21.42
N PRO A 29 -0.75 12.70 -22.48
CA PRO A 29 0.56 13.32 -22.42
C PRO A 29 0.59 14.36 -21.30
N ILE A 30 1.57 14.24 -20.40
CA ILE A 30 1.79 15.24 -19.34
C ILE A 30 1.99 16.61 -20.01
N PRO A 31 1.20 17.64 -19.66
CA PRO A 31 1.38 18.98 -20.22
C PRO A 31 2.80 19.50 -20.00
N GLY A 32 3.37 20.22 -20.97
CA GLY A 32 4.78 20.62 -20.94
C GLY A 32 5.21 21.39 -19.69
N VAL A 33 4.33 22.23 -19.15
CA VAL A 33 4.58 22.97 -17.89
C VAL A 33 4.69 22.04 -16.70
N VAL A 34 3.82 21.03 -16.62
CA VAL A 34 3.85 20.01 -15.57
C VAL A 34 5.09 19.15 -15.70
N LYS A 35 5.47 18.78 -16.93
CA LYS A 35 6.72 18.03 -17.18
C LYS A 35 7.97 18.80 -16.75
N LYS A 36 7.98 20.13 -16.93
CA LYS A 36 9.07 20.99 -16.46
C LYS A 36 9.12 21.01 -14.93
N LEU A 37 7.97 21.13 -14.27
CA LEU A 37 7.86 21.11 -12.82
C LEU A 37 8.33 19.76 -12.24
N LEU A 38 7.91 18.64 -12.83
CA LEU A 38 8.32 17.31 -12.39
C LEU A 38 9.85 17.13 -12.46
N ARG A 39 10.50 17.64 -13.53
CA ARG A 39 11.96 17.64 -13.64
C ARG A 39 12.66 18.52 -12.61
N GLU A 40 12.03 19.62 -12.20
CA GLU A 40 12.58 20.52 -11.18
C GLU A 40 12.58 19.87 -9.78
N PHE A 41 11.64 18.95 -9.52
CA PHE A 41 11.45 18.27 -8.24
C PHE A 41 11.67 16.74 -8.34
N GLU A 42 12.49 16.29 -9.30
CA GLU A 42 12.79 14.88 -9.54
C GLU A 42 13.44 14.21 -8.31
N ASP A 43 14.17 14.98 -7.51
CA ASP A 43 14.78 14.56 -6.25
C ASP A 43 13.75 14.29 -5.13
N VAL A 44 12.57 14.91 -5.21
CA VAL A 44 11.47 14.76 -4.24
C VAL A 44 10.56 13.59 -4.60
N MET A 45 10.27 13.40 -5.89
CA MET A 45 9.43 12.31 -6.41
C MET A 45 10.17 11.53 -7.50
N PRO A 46 11.12 10.66 -7.12
CA PRO A 46 11.80 9.79 -8.08
C PRO A 46 10.83 8.74 -8.65
N ASP A 47 11.09 8.31 -9.88
CA ASP A 47 10.31 7.26 -10.57
C ASP A 47 10.34 5.91 -9.82
N GLU A 48 11.41 5.66 -9.08
CA GLU A 48 11.57 4.48 -8.23
C GLU A 48 11.79 4.86 -6.76
N LEU A 49 11.17 4.11 -5.85
CA LEU A 49 11.41 4.30 -4.42
C LEU A 49 12.86 3.93 -4.04
N PRO A 50 13.52 4.73 -3.21
CA PRO A 50 14.88 4.45 -2.78
C PRO A 50 14.94 3.13 -2.00
N ARG A 51 15.96 2.30 -2.30
CA ARG A 51 16.15 0.97 -1.67
C ARG A 51 16.38 1.00 -0.16
N LYS A 52 16.81 2.15 0.36
CA LYS A 52 17.09 2.34 1.78
C LYS A 52 15.97 3.17 2.38
N LEU A 53 15.50 2.75 3.55
CA LEU A 53 14.59 3.56 4.33
C LEU A 53 15.28 4.88 4.72
N PRO A 54 14.53 5.99 4.73
CA PRO A 54 15.05 7.24 5.28
C PRO A 54 15.45 7.04 6.75
N PRO A 55 16.39 7.84 7.28
CA PRO A 55 16.80 7.78 8.68
C PRO A 55 15.59 7.86 9.62
N LYS A 56 15.67 7.18 10.77
CA LYS A 56 14.65 7.28 11.82
C LYS A 56 14.47 8.75 12.19
N ARG A 57 13.25 9.27 12.01
CA ARG A 57 12.88 10.63 12.40
C ARG A 57 12.75 10.69 13.93
N GLN A 58 12.94 11.89 14.51
CA GLN A 58 12.69 12.13 15.93
C GLN A 58 11.23 11.86 16.33
N TRP A 59 10.30 12.06 15.38
CA TRP A 59 8.90 11.72 15.53
C TRP A 59 8.55 10.54 14.62
N ILE A 60 8.40 9.36 15.21
CA ILE A 60 7.73 8.22 14.57
C ILE A 60 6.29 8.25 15.06
N ASN A 61 5.34 8.05 14.15
CA ASN A 61 3.93 8.00 14.51
C ASN A 61 3.67 6.71 15.29
N GLU A 62 3.50 6.83 16.60
CA GLU A 62 3.06 5.72 17.45
C GLU A 62 1.58 5.43 17.18
N ILE A 63 1.28 4.19 16.78
CA ILE A 63 -0.10 3.73 16.66
C ILE A 63 -0.56 3.30 18.06
N LYS A 64 -1.44 4.10 18.68
CA LYS A 64 -2.07 3.73 19.95
C LYS A 64 -3.16 2.70 19.70
N LEU A 65 -2.99 1.51 20.25
CA LEU A 65 -3.99 0.45 20.18
C LEU A 65 -5.00 0.60 21.31
N VAL A 66 -6.27 0.29 21.01
CA VAL A 66 -7.29 0.15 22.05
C VAL A 66 -6.95 -1.07 22.90
N PRO A 67 -6.96 -0.99 24.24
CA PRO A 67 -6.66 -2.14 25.10
C PRO A 67 -7.51 -3.36 24.71
N ALA A 68 -6.89 -4.55 24.71
CA ALA A 68 -7.50 -5.82 24.30
C ALA A 68 -7.86 -5.98 22.81
N THR A 69 -7.41 -5.08 21.93
CA THR A 69 -7.41 -5.38 20.48
C THR A 69 -6.38 -6.46 20.18
N LYS A 70 -6.87 -7.58 19.64
CA LYS A 70 -5.99 -8.63 19.12
C LYS A 70 -5.38 -8.13 17.80
N PRO A 71 -4.07 -8.32 17.58
CA PRO A 71 -3.53 -8.13 16.24
C PRO A 71 -4.31 -9.03 15.29
N ARG A 72 -4.72 -8.48 14.14
CA ARG A 72 -5.32 -9.27 13.08
C ARG A 72 -4.22 -10.22 12.60
N GLY A 73 -4.29 -11.48 13.01
CA GLY A 73 -3.29 -12.49 12.65
C GLY A 73 -3.36 -12.84 11.17
N ASP A 74 -2.20 -13.15 10.60
CA ASP A 74 -1.99 -13.61 9.22
C ASP A 74 -2.49 -15.06 9.00
#